data_AF-A0A6C0KY18-F1
#
_entry.id   AF-A0A6C0KY18-F1
#
_cell.length_a   1.000
_cell.length_b   1.000
_cell.length_c   1.000
_cell.angle_alpha   90.00
_cell.angle_beta   90.00
_cell.angle_gamma   90.00
#
_symmetry.space_group_name_H-M   'P 1'
#
loop_
_entity.id
_entity.type
_entity.pdbx_description
1 polymer ?
#
loop_
_entity_poly.entity_id
_entity_poly.type
_entity_poly.pdbx_seq_one_letter_code
_entity_poly.pdbx_strand_id
1 'polypeptide(L)'
;MNKYLVEFLGTLLLSFVIFATGNYLAIGAALAVAVLVGGPISGGAFNPAVTIALLTAGKLATNDVIPYIVAQIAGGLAGFELVKFFIKK
;
A
#
# COMPACT_ATOMS: atom_id res chain seq x y z
N MET A 1 7.89 -3.51 13.69
CA MET A 1 6.97 -2.44 13.22
C MET A 1 5.57 -3.02 13.14
N ASN A 2 4.52 -2.24 13.38
CA ASN A 2 3.13 -2.73 13.30
C ASN A 2 2.76 -3.03 11.83
N LYS A 3 2.24 -4.23 11.52
CA LYS A 3 1.86 -4.66 10.17
C LYS A 3 0.85 -3.71 9.49
N TYR A 4 -0.09 -3.17 10.25
CA TYR A 4 -1.10 -2.23 9.72
C TYR A 4 -0.48 -0.88 9.35
N LEU A 5 0.54 -0.44 10.10
CA LEU A 5 1.27 0.77 9.76
C LEU A 5 2.09 0.58 8.48
N VAL A 6 2.67 -0.61 8.28
CA VAL A 6 3.40 -0.94 7.05
C VAL A 6 2.46 -0.93 5.85
N GLU A 7 1.28 -1.54 5.95
CA GLU A 7 0.25 -1.51 4.91
C GLU A 7 -0.19 -0.08 4.58
N PHE A 8 -0.44 0.76 5.60
CA PHE A 8 -0.75 2.17 5.42
C PHE A 8 0.35 2.93 4.68
N LEU A 9 1.60 2.83 5.13
CA LEU A 9 2.73 3.57 4.54
C LEU A 9 3.05 3.10 3.12
N GLY A 10 2.97 1.80 2.86
CA GLY A 10 3.20 1.23 1.54
C GLY A 10 2.13 1.65 0.54
N THR A 11 0.84 1.62 0.92
CA THR A 11 -0.22 2.12 0.05
C THR A 11 -0.17 3.64 -0.14
N LEU A 12 0.20 4.39 0.90
CA LEU A 12 0.44 5.84 0.80
C LEU A 12 1.50 6.14 -0.26
N LEU A 13 2.66 5.49 -0.16
CA LEU A 13 3.75 5.67 -1.13
C LEU A 13 3.28 5.31 -2.54
N LEU A 14 2.63 4.16 -2.70
CA LEU A 14 2.15 3.68 -3.99
C LEU A 14 1.15 4.66 -4.62
N SER A 15 0.11 5.06 -3.89
CA SER A 15 -0.90 6.00 -4.37
C SER A 15 -0.31 7.38 -4.67
N PHE A 16 0.59 7.88 -3.83
CA PHE A 16 1.29 9.14 -4.09
C PHE A 16 2.00 9.09 -5.44
N VAL A 17 2.81 8.06 -5.70
CA VAL A 17 3.58 7.92 -6.96
C VAL A 17 2.66 7.77 -8.17
N ILE A 18 1.56 7.03 -8.04
CA ILE A 18 0.55 6.89 -9.11
C ILE A 18 0.02 8.27 -9.51
N PHE A 19 -0.51 9.05 -8.57
CA PHE A 19 -1.15 10.33 -8.88
C PHE A 19 -0.16 11.44 -9.23
N ALA A 20 1.03 11.42 -8.62
CA ALA A 20 2.09 12.38 -8.90
C ALA A 20 2.62 12.23 -10.33
N THR A 21 2.88 11.00 -10.77
CA THR A 21 3.69 10.76 -11.98
C THR A 21 2.92 10.18 -13.15
N GLY A 22 1.95 9.28 -12.90
CA GLY A 22 1.34 8.43 -13.94
C GLY A 22 2.33 7.54 -14.70
N ASN A 23 3.59 7.43 -14.26
CA ASN A 23 4.64 6.72 -14.96
C ASN A 23 4.75 5.27 -14.45
N TYR A 24 4.58 4.30 -15.35
CA TYR A 24 4.54 2.88 -15.00
C TYR A 24 5.84 2.36 -14.37
N LEU A 25 7.02 2.86 -14.78
CA LEU A 25 8.30 2.48 -14.17
C LEU A 25 8.42 3.01 -12.74
N ALA A 26 8.02 4.26 -12.52
CA ALA A 26 8.05 4.85 -11.18
C ALA A 26 7.11 4.12 -10.22
N ILE A 27 5.89 3.79 -10.68
CA ILE A 27 4.90 3.03 -9.90
C ILE A 27 5.45 1.64 -9.55
N GLY A 28 6.02 0.93 -10.53
CA GLY A 28 6.63 -0.38 -10.33
C GLY A 28 7.79 -0.34 -9.33
N ALA A 29 8.67 0.65 -9.46
CA ALA A 29 9.79 0.84 -8.54
C ALA A 29 9.33 1.14 -7.10
N ALA A 30 8.32 2.00 -6.94
CA ALA A 30 7.75 2.32 -5.64
C ALA A 30 7.15 1.08 -4.96
N LEU A 31 6.40 0.27 -5.72
CA LEU A 31 5.88 -0.99 -5.21
C LEU A 31 7.00 -1.97 -4.84
N ALA A 32 8.02 -2.10 -5.69
CA ALA A 32 9.15 -2.98 -5.42
C ALA A 32 9.86 -2.61 -4.10
N VAL A 33 10.12 -1.33 -3.88
CA VAL A 33 10.71 -0.83 -2.62
C VAL A 33 9.79 -1.12 -1.44
N ALA A 34 8.49 -0.84 -1.56
CA ALA A 34 7.52 -1.11 -0.51
C ALA A 34 7.48 -2.60 -0.13
N VAL A 35 7.54 -3.51 -1.10
CA VAL A 35 7.55 -4.96 -0.87
C VAL A 35 8.89 -5.42 -0.27
N LEU A 36 10.03 -4.94 -0.77
CA LEU A 36 11.35 -5.31 -0.23
C LEU A 36 11.50 -4.93 1.25
N VAL A 37 10.98 -3.77 1.63
CA VAL A 37 11.10 -3.24 3.01
C VAL A 37 9.96 -3.74 3.90
N GLY A 38 8.72 -3.67 3.43
CA GLY A 38 7.52 -3.95 4.21
C GLY A 38 7.01 -5.39 4.14
N GLY A 39 7.39 -6.12 3.10
CA GLY A 39 7.00 -7.53 2.87
C GLY A 39 7.34 -8.44 4.05
N PRO A 40 8.57 -8.43 4.60
CA PRO A 40 8.92 -9.26 5.76
C PRO A 40 8.11 -8.98 7.03
N ILE A 41 7.38 -7.85 7.10
CA ILE A 41 6.63 -7.41 8.28
C ILE A 41 5.12 -7.64 8.12
N SER A 42 4.58 -7.34 6.94
CA SER A 42 3.13 -7.33 6.68
C SER A 42 2.67 -8.37 5.66
N GLY A 43 3.59 -8.98 4.90
CA GLY A 43 3.25 -9.73 3.69
C GLY A 43 3.19 -8.86 2.43
N GLY A 44 3.20 -7.53 2.57
CA GLY A 44 3.37 -6.58 1.48
C GLY A 44 2.20 -6.53 0.51
N ALA A 45 0.96 -6.51 1.03
CA ALA A 45 -0.23 -6.52 0.19
C ALA A 45 -0.44 -5.17 -0.51
N PHE A 46 -0.40 -4.09 0.28
CA PHE A 46 -0.58 -2.69 -0.10
C PHE A 46 -1.82 -2.39 -0.97
N ASN A 47 -2.75 -3.35 -1.04
CA ASN A 47 -3.88 -3.38 -1.96
C ASN A 47 -4.95 -4.36 -1.43
N PRO A 48 -6.24 -3.97 -1.38
CA PRO A 48 -7.31 -4.86 -0.95
C PRO A 48 -7.42 -6.16 -1.74
N ALA A 49 -7.26 -6.11 -3.07
CA ALA A 49 -7.31 -7.30 -3.92
C ALA A 49 -6.16 -8.28 -3.60
N VAL A 50 -4.96 -7.74 -3.35
CA VAL A 50 -3.79 -8.55 -2.95
C VAL A 50 -3.98 -9.10 -1.54
N THR A 51 -4.63 -8.36 -0.64
CA THR A 51 -4.99 -8.84 0.71
C THR A 51 -5.90 -10.07 0.63
N ILE A 52 -6.92 -10.02 -0.23
CA ILE A 52 -7.79 -11.18 -0.48
C ILE A 52 -7.01 -12.33 -1.14
N ALA A 53 -6.10 -12.04 -2.07
CA ALA A 53 -5.26 -13.08 -2.67
C ALA A 53 -4.31 -13.74 -1.66
N LEU A 54 -3.77 -13.00 -0.70
CA LEU A 54 -2.95 -13.57 0.38
C LEU A 54 -3.80 -14.40 1.35
N LEU A 55 -5.03 -13.97 1.64
CA LEU A 55 -5.99 -14.77 2.42
C LEU A 55 -6.27 -16.11 1.73
N THR A 56 -6.60 -16.09 0.44
CA THR A 56 -6.93 -17.32 -0.31
C THR A 56 -5.72 -18.22 -0.50
N ALA A 57 -4.51 -17.66 -0.53
CA ALA A 57 -3.25 -18.41 -0.54
C ALA A 57 -2.83 -18.94 0.85
N GLY A 58 -3.60 -18.71 1.92
CA GLY A 58 -3.24 -19.10 3.28
C GLY A 58 -2.04 -18.36 3.86
N LYS A 59 -1.70 -17.19 3.29
CA LYS A 59 -0.55 -16.36 3.67
C LYS A 59 -0.92 -15.18 4.58
N LEU A 60 -2.21 -14.97 4.83
CA LEU A 60 -2.73 -13.94 5.72
C LEU A 60 -3.82 -14.51 6.63
N ALA A 61 -3.81 -14.14 7.90
CA ALA A 61 -4.85 -14.55 8.84
C ALA A 61 -6.16 -13.81 8.56
N THR A 62 -7.31 -14.50 8.68
CA THR A 62 -8.64 -13.93 8.39
C THR A 62 -8.95 -12.66 9.20
N ASN A 63 -8.47 -12.59 10.45
CA ASN A 63 -8.65 -11.44 11.33
C ASN A 63 -7.86 -10.19 10.87
N ASP A 64 -6.89 -10.34 9.98
CA ASP A 64 -6.09 -9.22 9.47
C ASP A 64 -6.67 -8.58 8.21
N VAL A 65 -7.61 -9.25 7.54
CA VAL A 65 -8.16 -8.79 6.25
C VAL A 65 -8.79 -7.40 6.36
N ILE A 66 -9.69 -7.22 7.33
CA ILE A 66 -10.39 -5.94 7.50
C ILE A 66 -9.43 -4.84 7.96
N PRO A 67 -8.59 -5.05 9.00
CA PRO A 67 -7.56 -4.07 9.37
C PRO A 67 -6.61 -3.68 8.22
N TYR A 68 -6.20 -4.62 7.37
CA TYR A 68 -5.35 -4.35 6.21
C TYR A 68 -6.07 -3.45 5.22
N ILE A 69 -7.29 -3.80 4.83
CA ILE A 69 -8.08 -3.01 3.88
C ILE A 69 -8.32 -1.59 4.40
N VAL A 70 -8.64 -1.43 5.68
CA VAL A 70 -8.81 -0.11 6.30
C VAL A 70 -7.50 0.69 6.25
N ALA A 71 -6.37 0.07 6.61
CA ALA A 71 -5.06 0.72 6.56
C ALA A 71 -4.68 1.13 5.14
N GLN A 72 -4.93 0.28 4.15
CA GLN A 72 -4.65 0.53 2.73
C GLN A 72 -5.52 1.66 2.18
N ILE A 73 -6.83 1.67 2.48
CA ILE A 73 -7.73 2.76 2.07
C ILE A 73 -7.27 4.08 2.69
N ALA A 74 -6.99 4.09 3.99
CA ALA A 74 -6.49 5.28 4.68
C ALA A 74 -5.15 5.75 4.09
N GLY A 75 -4.23 4.82 3.79
CA GLY A 75 -2.95 5.11 3.15
C GLY A 75 -3.12 5.71 1.77
N GLY A 76 -3.98 5.12 0.93
CA GLY A 76 -4.24 5.62 -0.41
C GLY A 76 -4.86 7.01 -0.43
N LEU A 77 -5.82 7.27 0.46
CA LEU A 77 -6.41 8.60 0.64
C LEU A 77 -5.37 9.62 1.11
N ALA A 78 -4.54 9.27 2.09
CA ALA A 78 -3.46 10.13 2.55
C ALA A 78 -2.45 10.43 1.43
N GLY A 79 -2.06 9.43 0.64
CA GLY A 79 -1.19 9.61 -0.52
C GLY A 79 -1.77 10.57 -1.55
N PHE A 80 -3.08 10.47 -1.82
CA PHE A 80 -3.77 11.40 -2.72
C PHE A 80 -3.82 12.84 -2.17
N GLU A 81 -4.12 13.02 -0.88
CA GLU A 81 -4.11 14.36 -0.26
C GLU A 81 -2.71 14.99 -0.26
N LEU A 82 -1.66 14.20 -0.04
CA LEU A 82 -0.28 14.69 -0.14
C LEU A 82 0.06 15.16 -1.57
N VAL A 83 -0.44 14.46 -2.60
CA VAL A 83 -0.28 14.93 -3.99
C VAL A 83 -0.94 16.29 -4.19
N LYS A 84 -2.18 16.50 -3.72
CA LYS A 84 -2.84 17.82 -3.83
C LYS A 84 -2.06 18.92 -3.11
N PHE A 85 -1.47 18.59 -1.96
CA PHE A 85 -0.73 19.56 -1.15
C PHE A 85 0.60 19.97 -1.80
N PHE A 86 1.37 19.01 -2.30
CA PHE A 86 2.73 19.27 -2.83
C PHE A 86 2.78 19.49 -4.34
N ILE A 87 1.89 18.84 -5.09
CA ILE A 87 1.85 18.87 -6.55
C ILE A 87 0.55 19.56 -6.95
N LYS A 88 0.61 20.88 -7.03
CA LYS A 88 -0.45 21.69 -7.63
C LYS A 88 -0.48 21.39 -9.13
N LYS A 89 -1.37 20.48 -9.53
CA LYS A 89 -1.82 20.39 -10.92
C LYS A 89 -2.89 21.43 -11.19
#